data_AF-A0AAE6JGV7-F1
#
_entry.id   AF-A0AAE6JGV7-F1
#
_cell.length_a   1.000
_cell.length_b   1.000
_cell.length_c   1.000
_cell.angle_alpha   90.00
_cell.angle_beta   90.00
_cell.angle_gamma   90.00
#
_symmetry.space_group_name_H-M   'P 1'
#
loop_
_entity.id
_entity.type
_entity.pdbx_description
1 polymer ?
#
loop_
_entity_poly.entity_id
_entity_poly.type
_entity_poly.pdbx_seq_one_letter_code
_entity_poly.pdbx_strand_id
1 'polypeptide(L)'
;MPTNTRNAVTAIIYFAVSVMITAWFIEQKFGYVVTPDAILLSNIVAAIKWVVMTIAAMVLLKENKWLFIRRTAFASLAGSCAMFSVYAFRYMPVSSWQQFTYAMAFSLLVMTIFFFKAIISTRLSLKWFAAWLFCLVISVVLQVKVVFSLHPGIVTNEVSHFFDSRKKSEIS
;
A
#
# COMPACT_ATOMS: atom_id res chain seq x y z
N MET A 1 29.59 1.60 -15.80
CA MET A 1 29.13 1.34 -14.41
C MET A 1 28.97 -0.16 -14.20
N PRO A 2 29.44 -0.72 -13.07
CA PRO A 2 29.17 -2.11 -12.70
C PRO A 2 27.66 -2.39 -12.63
N THR A 3 27.23 -3.59 -13.03
CA THR A 3 25.81 -3.99 -13.07
C THR A 3 25.10 -3.80 -11.72
N ASN A 4 25.79 -4.08 -10.62
CA ASN A 4 25.26 -3.91 -9.26
C ASN A 4 25.04 -2.42 -8.92
N THR A 5 25.98 -1.54 -9.25
CA THR A 5 25.86 -0.10 -9.04
C THR A 5 24.68 0.47 -9.81
N ARG A 6 24.52 0.08 -11.09
CA ARG A 6 23.37 0.50 -11.89
C ARG A 6 22.06 0.05 -11.26
N ASN A 7 21.98 -1.22 -10.83
CA ASN A 7 20.77 -1.75 -10.21
C ASN A 7 20.43 -1.05 -8.90
N ALA A 8 21.42 -0.74 -8.07
CA ALA A 8 21.24 0.00 -6.82
C ALA A 8 20.69 1.41 -7.08
N VAL A 9 21.33 2.16 -7.99
CA VAL A 9 20.89 3.52 -8.34
C VAL A 9 19.47 3.51 -8.90
N THR A 10 19.16 2.60 -9.82
CA THR A 10 17.79 2.47 -10.34
C THR A 10 16.78 2.12 -9.25
N ALA A 11 17.13 1.24 -8.30
CA ALA A 11 16.25 0.90 -7.20
C ALA A 11 15.95 2.11 -6.30
N ILE A 12 16.98 2.91 -5.99
CA ILE A 12 16.82 4.14 -5.20
C ILE A 12 15.87 5.11 -5.90
N ILE A 13 16.06 5.33 -7.21
CA ILE A 13 15.18 6.21 -8.00
C ILE A 13 13.73 5.69 -7.97
N TYR A 14 13.52 4.39 -8.22
CA TYR A 14 12.19 3.81 -8.21
C TYR A 14 11.49 3.92 -6.86
N PHE A 15 12.21 3.68 -5.75
CA PHE A 15 11.65 3.87 -4.41
C PHE A 15 11.35 5.34 -4.13
N ALA A 16 12.28 6.26 -4.44
CA ALA A 16 12.08 7.69 -4.21
C ALA A 16 10.83 8.21 -4.94
N VAL A 17 10.69 7.90 -6.23
CA VAL A 17 9.52 8.30 -7.03
C VAL A 17 8.24 7.63 -6.51
N SER A 18 8.31 6.35 -6.12
CA SER A 18 7.17 5.64 -5.54
C SER A 18 6.69 6.28 -4.23
N VAL A 19 7.60 6.67 -3.34
CA VAL A 19 7.27 7.38 -2.10
C VAL A 19 6.65 8.73 -2.40
N MET A 20 7.22 9.52 -3.32
CA MET A 20 6.67 10.83 -3.70
C MET A 20 5.23 10.72 -4.24
N ILE A 21 4.98 9.76 -5.15
CA ILE A 21 3.64 9.53 -5.70
C ILE A 21 2.67 9.10 -4.58
N THR A 22 3.11 8.20 -3.70
CA THR A 22 2.26 7.69 -2.61
C THR A 22 1.92 8.79 -1.60
N ALA A 23 2.91 9.61 -1.22
CA ALA A 23 2.72 10.73 -0.32
C ALA A 23 1.74 11.76 -0.90
N TRP A 24 1.93 12.13 -2.18
CA TRP A 24 1.02 13.01 -2.89
C TRP A 24 -0.41 12.44 -2.92
N PHE A 25 -0.58 11.13 -3.19
CA PHE A 25 -1.90 10.48 -3.16
C PHE A 25 -2.57 10.54 -1.79
N ILE A 26 -1.80 10.37 -0.71
CA ILE A 26 -2.32 10.44 0.67
C ILE A 26 -2.72 11.89 1.00
N GLU A 27 -1.96 12.89 0.54
CA GLU A 27 -2.27 14.32 0.73
C GLU A 27 -3.52 14.80 0.01
N GLN A 28 -3.92 14.16 -1.10
CA GLN A 28 -5.15 14.50 -1.82
C GLN A 28 -6.43 14.17 -1.02
N LYS A 29 -6.31 13.50 0.14
CA LYS A 29 -7.42 13.27 1.09
C LYS A 29 -8.69 12.75 0.42
N PHE A 30 -8.57 11.82 -0.55
CA PHE A 30 -9.68 11.27 -1.37
C PHE A 30 -10.85 10.74 -0.50
N GLY A 31 -11.72 11.63 -0.01
CA GLY A 31 -12.86 11.34 0.85
C GLY A 31 -12.60 11.24 2.37
N TYR A 32 -11.39 11.47 2.89
CA TYR A 32 -11.08 11.32 4.33
C TYR A 32 -10.69 12.63 5.00
N VAL A 33 -11.27 12.93 6.15
CA VAL A 33 -10.82 14.04 7.02
C VAL A 33 -9.71 13.51 7.92
N VAL A 34 -8.49 13.46 7.40
CA VAL A 34 -7.31 12.98 8.13
C VAL A 34 -6.51 14.13 8.74
N THR A 35 -6.10 13.97 10.00
CA THR A 35 -5.16 14.87 10.67
C THR A 35 -3.75 14.73 10.06
N PRO A 36 -2.86 15.73 10.22
CA PRO A 36 -1.48 15.62 9.78
C PRO A 36 -0.75 14.37 10.31
N ASP A 37 -1.02 14.00 11.56
CA ASP A 37 -0.43 12.80 12.19
C ASP A 37 -0.87 11.50 11.51
N ALA A 38 -2.13 11.42 11.06
CA ALA A 38 -2.65 10.28 10.32
C ALA A 38 -1.98 10.12 8.95
N ILE A 39 -1.76 11.24 8.26
CA ILE A 39 -1.09 11.29 6.95
C ILE A 39 0.36 10.82 7.10
N LEU A 40 1.05 11.33 8.12
CA LEU A 40 2.43 10.93 8.41
C LEU A 40 2.52 9.43 8.73
N LEU A 41 1.66 8.94 9.63
CA LEU A 41 1.68 7.55 10.05
C LEU A 41 1.32 6.58 8.89
N SER A 42 0.38 6.96 8.03
CA SER A 42 0.04 6.20 6.83
C SER A 42 1.22 6.08 5.85
N ASN A 43 1.93 7.19 5.62
CA ASN A 43 3.14 7.21 4.78
C ASN A 43 4.26 6.32 5.36
N ILE A 44 4.48 6.39 6.67
CA ILE A 44 5.47 5.56 7.37
C ILE A 44 5.13 4.07 7.21
N VAL A 45 3.88 3.68 7.46
CA VAL A 45 3.44 2.28 7.31
C VAL A 45 3.57 1.79 5.87
N ALA A 46 3.27 2.64 4.89
CA ALA A 46 3.43 2.33 3.47
C ALA A 46 4.91 2.10 3.08
N ALA A 47 5.83 2.86 3.67
CA ALA A 47 7.27 2.75 3.41
C ALA A 47 7.93 1.57 4.13
N ILE A 48 7.57 1.33 5.39
CA ILE A 48 8.20 0.30 6.25
C ILE A 48 8.18 -1.09 5.61
N LYS A 49 7.08 -1.48 4.96
CA LYS A 49 6.99 -2.81 4.31
C LYS A 49 8.11 -3.03 3.30
N TRP A 50 8.46 -2.00 2.54
CA TRP A 50 9.51 -2.08 1.52
C TRP A 50 10.91 -2.01 2.12
N VAL A 51 11.08 -1.22 3.20
CA VAL A 51 12.33 -1.16 3.96
C VAL A 51 12.67 -2.53 4.55
N VAL A 52 11.71 -3.17 5.23
CA VAL A 52 11.88 -4.52 5.81
C VAL A 52 12.29 -5.53 4.72
N MET A 53 11.60 -5.53 3.58
CA MET A 53 11.91 -6.44 2.48
C MET A 53 13.28 -6.16 1.83
N THR A 54 13.68 -4.89 1.75
CA THR A 54 14.98 -4.50 1.20
C THR A 54 16.12 -4.90 2.15
N ILE A 55 15.95 -4.69 3.45
CA ILE A 55 16.93 -5.13 4.47
C ILE A 55 17.04 -6.66 4.45
N ALA A 56 15.91 -7.37 4.45
CA ALA A 56 15.89 -8.82 4.36
C ALA A 56 16.65 -9.30 3.10
N ALA A 57 16.40 -8.69 1.95
CA ALA A 57 17.10 -9.01 0.71
C ALA A 57 18.61 -8.77 0.80
N MET A 58 19.04 -7.67 1.44
CA MET A 58 20.46 -7.34 1.62
C MET A 58 21.20 -8.32 2.52
N VAL A 59 20.54 -8.83 3.56
CA VAL A 59 21.12 -9.75 4.56
C VAL A 59 21.09 -11.20 4.09
N LEU A 60 19.96 -11.64 3.52
CA LEU A 60 19.72 -13.06 3.23
C LEU A 60 20.13 -13.48 1.81
N LEU A 61 20.20 -12.54 0.85
CA LEU A 61 20.58 -12.86 -0.53
C LEU A 61 22.07 -12.62 -0.76
N LYS A 62 22.79 -13.71 -1.05
CA LYS A 62 24.20 -13.66 -1.46
C LYS A 62 24.36 -13.23 -2.92
N GLU A 63 23.50 -13.75 -3.80
CA GLU A 63 23.52 -13.51 -5.24
C GLU A 63 22.25 -12.78 -5.70
N ASN A 64 22.34 -12.08 -6.83
CA ASN A 64 21.21 -11.36 -7.46
C ASN A 64 20.47 -10.34 -6.58
N LYS A 65 20.99 -10.02 -5.39
CA LYS A 65 20.36 -9.12 -4.40
C LYS A 65 19.92 -7.78 -5.00
N TRP A 66 20.81 -7.11 -5.71
CA TRP A 66 20.54 -5.81 -6.30
C TRP A 66 19.56 -5.89 -7.48
N LEU A 67 19.57 -7.01 -8.22
CA LEU A 67 18.58 -7.25 -9.27
C LEU A 67 17.18 -7.44 -8.66
N PHE A 68 17.08 -8.21 -7.58
CA PHE A 68 15.84 -8.40 -6.83
C PHE A 68 15.34 -7.08 -6.24
N ILE A 69 16.18 -6.35 -5.52
CA ILE A 69 15.83 -5.05 -4.92
C ILE A 69 15.35 -4.06 -5.99
N ARG A 70 16.02 -3.98 -7.15
CA ARG A 70 15.57 -3.13 -8.27
C ARG A 70 14.19 -3.52 -8.79
N ARG A 71 13.92 -4.82 -8.94
CA ARG A 71 12.62 -5.31 -9.43
C ARG A 71 11.51 -5.11 -8.38
N THR A 72 11.83 -5.26 -7.11
CA THR A 72 10.94 -4.94 -6.00
C THR A 72 10.62 -3.44 -5.96
N ALA A 73 11.63 -2.58 -6.12
CA ALA A 73 11.44 -1.14 -6.22
C ALA A 73 10.55 -0.77 -7.42
N PHE A 74 10.74 -1.45 -8.55
CA PHE A 74 9.88 -1.29 -9.73
C PHE A 74 8.44 -1.73 -9.45
N ALA A 75 8.22 -2.83 -8.73
CA ALA A 75 6.88 -3.27 -8.34
C ALA A 75 6.19 -2.21 -7.44
N SER A 76 6.92 -1.61 -6.50
CA SER A 76 6.44 -0.49 -5.68
C SER A 76 6.03 0.69 -6.55
N LEU A 77 6.90 1.13 -7.46
CA LEU A 77 6.62 2.24 -8.36
C LEU A 77 5.41 1.96 -9.27
N ALA A 78 5.35 0.76 -9.86
CA ALA A 78 4.25 0.36 -10.72
C ALA A 78 2.89 0.41 -9.99
N GLY A 79 2.86 -0.04 -8.74
CA GLY A 79 1.68 0.08 -7.91
C GLY A 79 1.32 1.53 -7.56
N SER A 80 2.31 2.36 -7.19
CA SER A 80 2.06 3.79 -6.96
C SER A 80 1.50 4.47 -8.21
N CYS A 81 2.04 4.15 -9.40
CA CYS A 81 1.49 4.65 -10.66
C CYS A 81 0.09 4.10 -10.97
N ALA A 82 -0.18 2.84 -10.62
CA ALA A 82 -1.50 2.23 -10.81
C ALA A 82 -2.60 2.93 -10.00
N MET A 83 -2.26 3.66 -8.91
CA MET A 83 -3.23 4.49 -8.19
C MET A 83 -3.83 5.61 -9.05
N PHE A 84 -3.14 6.09 -10.09
CA PHE A 84 -3.71 7.05 -11.05
C PHE A 84 -4.92 6.51 -11.81
N SER A 85 -5.17 5.20 -11.79
CA SER A 85 -6.43 4.62 -12.28
C SER A 85 -7.67 5.20 -11.58
N VAL A 86 -7.55 5.81 -10.39
CA VAL A 86 -8.66 6.51 -9.73
C VAL A 86 -9.28 7.59 -10.64
N TYR A 87 -8.47 8.27 -11.45
CA TYR A 87 -8.95 9.30 -12.38
C TYR A 87 -9.76 8.68 -13.53
N ALA A 88 -9.41 7.46 -13.95
CA ALA A 88 -10.20 6.71 -14.92
C ALA A 88 -11.51 6.19 -14.30
N PHE A 89 -11.46 5.69 -13.06
CA PHE A 89 -12.66 5.23 -12.35
C PHE A 89 -13.62 6.36 -11.99
N ARG A 90 -13.17 7.63 -12.00
CA ARG A 90 -14.03 8.80 -11.79
C ARG A 90 -15.14 8.96 -12.83
N TYR A 91 -14.96 8.38 -14.02
CA TYR A 91 -15.97 8.36 -15.07
C TYR A 91 -17.02 7.26 -14.90
N MET A 92 -16.85 6.36 -13.93
CA MET A 92 -17.85 5.34 -13.62
C MET A 92 -18.93 5.91 -12.69
N PRO A 93 -20.21 5.57 -12.91
CA PRO A 93 -21.34 6.02 -12.09
C PRO A 93 -21.42 5.23 -10.76
N VAL A 94 -20.33 5.26 -10.00
CA VAL A 94 -20.19 4.64 -8.67
C VAL A 94 -19.75 5.68 -7.66
N SER A 95 -19.95 5.40 -6.37
CA SER A 95 -19.60 6.35 -5.30
C SER A 95 -18.10 6.66 -5.26
N SER A 96 -17.71 7.86 -4.83
CA SER A 96 -16.30 8.28 -4.72
C SER A 96 -15.45 7.30 -3.89
N TRP A 97 -16.07 6.72 -2.86
CA TRP A 97 -15.46 5.67 -2.03
C TRP A 97 -15.10 4.40 -2.84
N GLN A 98 -16.06 3.93 -3.65
CA GLN A 98 -15.87 2.75 -4.49
C GLN A 98 -14.81 3.01 -5.57
N GLN A 99 -14.78 4.20 -6.17
CA GLN A 99 -13.76 4.59 -7.14
C GLN A 99 -12.34 4.49 -6.57
N PHE A 100 -12.14 5.01 -5.35
CA PHE A 100 -10.87 4.90 -4.64
C PHE A 100 -10.51 3.46 -4.28
N THR A 101 -11.49 2.69 -3.80
CA THR A 101 -11.30 1.27 -3.44
C THR A 101 -10.89 0.44 -4.66
N TYR A 102 -11.50 0.67 -5.83
CA TYR A 102 -11.12 -0.02 -7.07
C TYR A 102 -9.71 0.34 -7.54
N ALA A 103 -9.32 1.62 -7.45
CA ALA A 103 -7.95 2.05 -7.74
C ALA A 103 -6.94 1.38 -6.82
N MET A 104 -7.25 1.30 -5.51
CA MET A 104 -6.40 0.63 -4.53
C MET A 104 -6.28 -0.87 -4.80
N ALA A 105 -7.40 -1.55 -5.08
CA ALA A 105 -7.41 -2.97 -5.42
C ALA A 105 -6.59 -3.25 -6.69
N PHE A 106 -6.74 -2.41 -7.71
CA PHE A 106 -5.96 -2.51 -8.95
C PHE A 106 -4.46 -2.28 -8.68
N SER A 107 -4.11 -1.28 -7.87
CA SER A 107 -2.73 -1.04 -7.46
C SER A 107 -2.10 -2.25 -6.75
N LEU A 108 -2.82 -2.86 -5.79
CA LEU A 108 -2.38 -4.05 -5.09
C LEU A 108 -2.20 -5.25 -6.03
N LEU A 109 -3.10 -5.43 -7.00
CA LEU A 109 -2.99 -6.46 -8.04
C LEU A 109 -1.71 -6.27 -8.87
N VAL A 110 -1.49 -5.05 -9.37
CA VAL A 110 -0.29 -4.70 -10.15
C VAL A 110 0.99 -4.96 -9.36
N MET A 111 1.06 -4.50 -8.10
CA MET A 111 2.20 -4.77 -7.22
C MET A 111 2.45 -6.27 -7.05
N THR A 112 1.40 -7.04 -6.81
CA THR A 112 1.48 -8.49 -6.59
C THR A 112 2.04 -9.20 -7.83
N ILE A 113 1.55 -8.87 -9.02
CA ILE A 113 2.03 -9.43 -10.29
C ILE A 113 3.51 -9.12 -10.49
N PHE A 114 3.91 -7.85 -10.34
CA PHE A 114 5.31 -7.46 -10.55
C PHE A 114 6.26 -8.02 -9.49
N PHE A 115 5.82 -8.12 -8.25
CA PHE A 115 6.61 -8.73 -7.18
C PHE A 115 6.78 -10.24 -7.40
N PHE A 116 5.74 -10.94 -7.83
CA PHE A 116 5.84 -12.35 -8.22
C PHE A 116 6.80 -12.54 -9.40
N LYS A 117 6.69 -11.70 -10.43
CA LYS A 117 7.64 -11.69 -11.56
C LYS A 117 9.07 -11.40 -11.09
N ALA A 118 9.26 -10.55 -10.08
CA ALA A 118 10.58 -10.29 -9.50
C ALA A 118 11.18 -11.59 -8.96
N ILE A 119 10.45 -12.33 -8.12
CA ILE A 119 10.89 -13.58 -7.50
C ILE A 119 11.29 -14.63 -8.55
N ILE A 120 10.42 -14.89 -9.53
CA ILE A 120 10.71 -15.87 -10.60
C ILE A 120 11.95 -15.46 -11.38
N SER A 121 12.03 -14.18 -11.77
CA SER A 121 13.15 -13.70 -12.60
C SER A 121 14.49 -13.72 -11.88
N THR A 122 14.50 -13.68 -10.55
CA THR A 122 15.71 -13.78 -9.72
C THR A 122 15.93 -15.18 -9.17
N ARG A 123 15.13 -16.17 -9.60
CA ARG A 123 15.19 -17.57 -9.17
C ARG A 123 15.12 -17.74 -7.64
N LEU A 124 14.35 -16.88 -6.97
CA LEU A 124 14.15 -16.97 -5.53
C LEU A 124 13.02 -17.95 -5.20
N SER A 125 13.07 -18.51 -4.00
CA SER A 125 12.01 -19.40 -3.51
C SER A 125 10.69 -18.64 -3.28
N LEU A 126 9.57 -19.34 -3.45
CA LEU A 126 8.23 -18.81 -3.18
C LEU A 126 8.03 -18.38 -1.71
N LYS A 127 8.93 -18.77 -0.80
CA LYS A 127 8.94 -18.29 0.59
C LYS A 127 9.07 -16.77 0.68
N TRP A 128 9.81 -16.15 -0.23
CA TRP A 128 9.91 -14.68 -0.33
C TRP A 128 8.58 -14.03 -0.72
N PHE A 129 7.78 -14.72 -1.53
CA PHE A 129 6.45 -14.24 -1.92
C PHE A 129 5.50 -14.30 -0.72
N ALA A 130 5.52 -15.43 0.00
CA ALA A 130 4.72 -15.60 1.22
C ALA A 130 5.10 -14.58 2.30
N ALA A 131 6.39 -14.33 2.52
CA ALA A 131 6.87 -13.32 3.47
C ALA A 131 6.41 -11.90 3.09
N TRP A 132 6.47 -11.55 1.80
CA TRP A 132 5.96 -10.27 1.32
C TRP A 132 4.44 -10.16 1.47
N LEU A 133 3.67 -11.20 1.14
CA LEU A 133 2.22 -11.22 1.34
C LEU A 133 1.85 -11.03 2.81
N PHE A 134 2.57 -11.69 3.72
CA PHE A 134 2.37 -11.51 5.16
C PHE A 134 2.65 -10.06 5.60
N CYS A 135 3.75 -9.48 5.11
CA CYS A 135 4.08 -8.08 5.35
C CYS A 135 3.02 -7.12 4.76
N LEU A 136 2.47 -7.44 3.59
CA LEU A 136 1.42 -6.68 2.94
C LEU A 136 0.13 -6.69 3.76
N VAL A 137 -0.30 -7.86 4.25
CA VAL A 137 -1.51 -7.99 5.09
C VAL A 137 -1.36 -7.15 6.36
N ILE A 138 -0.22 -7.23 7.05
CA ILE A 138 0.05 -6.41 8.24
C ILE A 138 0.00 -4.92 7.89
N SER A 139 0.62 -4.51 6.79
CA SER A 139 0.64 -3.12 6.34
C SER A 139 -0.78 -2.60 6.05
N VAL A 140 -1.62 -3.38 5.37
CA VAL A 140 -3.02 -3.02 5.09
C VAL A 140 -3.81 -2.91 6.39
N VAL A 141 -3.69 -3.87 7.31
CA VAL A 141 -4.37 -3.82 8.61
C VAL A 141 -3.95 -2.58 9.41
N LEU A 142 -2.66 -2.25 9.41
CA LEU A 142 -2.15 -1.04 10.06
C LEU A 142 -2.68 0.23 9.39
N GLN A 143 -2.67 0.32 8.06
CA GLN A 143 -3.22 1.48 7.36
C GLN A 143 -4.70 1.69 7.64
N VAL A 144 -5.48 0.60 7.61
CA VAL A 144 -6.91 0.61 7.93
C VAL A 144 -7.14 1.05 9.39
N LYS A 145 -6.36 0.51 10.34
CA LYS A 145 -6.44 0.94 11.75
C LYS A 145 -6.05 2.40 11.92
N VAL A 146 -5.00 2.89 11.28
CA VAL A 146 -4.61 4.31 11.35
C VAL A 146 -5.73 5.21 10.84
N VAL A 147 -6.36 4.84 9.72
CA VAL A 147 -7.52 5.57 9.18
C VAL A 147 -8.71 5.56 10.14
N PHE A 148 -9.01 4.42 10.77
CA PHE A 148 -10.17 4.30 11.69
C PHE A 148 -9.92 4.83 13.11
N SER A 149 -8.73 4.64 13.67
CA SER A 149 -8.37 5.12 15.02
C SER A 149 -8.32 6.64 15.11
N LEU A 150 -8.16 7.33 13.98
CA LEU A 150 -8.25 8.79 13.87
C LEU A 150 -9.65 9.29 13.45
N HIS A 151 -10.61 8.37 13.23
CA HIS A 151 -12.02 8.65 13.03
C HIS A 151 -12.89 7.96 14.09
N PRO A 152 -12.83 8.41 15.37
CA PRO A 152 -13.73 7.89 16.40
C PRO A 152 -15.21 8.05 16.03
N GLY A 153 -15.56 9.07 15.22
CA GLY A 153 -16.93 9.34 14.77
C GLY A 153 -17.55 8.30 13.83
N ILE A 154 -16.76 7.50 13.11
CA ILE A 154 -17.29 6.45 12.21
C ILE A 154 -17.58 5.17 13.01
N VAL A 155 -16.78 4.89 14.04
CA VAL A 155 -17.01 3.76 14.95
C VAL A 155 -18.17 4.06 15.90
N THR A 156 -18.33 5.30 16.35
CA THR A 156 -19.43 5.66 17.26
C THR A 156 -20.76 5.87 16.56
N ASN A 157 -20.81 6.32 15.29
CA ASN A 157 -22.09 6.57 14.62
C ASN A 157 -22.81 5.32 14.16
N GLU A 158 -22.11 4.24 13.77
CA GLU A 158 -22.81 2.97 13.47
C GLU A 158 -23.24 2.25 14.75
N VAL A 159 -22.41 2.27 15.81
CA VAL A 159 -22.76 1.62 17.08
C VAL A 159 -23.86 2.40 17.82
N SER A 160 -23.87 3.73 17.75
CA SER A 160 -24.95 4.53 18.34
C SER A 160 -26.27 4.37 17.59
N HIS A 161 -26.28 4.36 16.25
CA HIS A 161 -27.50 4.09 15.47
C HIS A 161 -28.04 2.67 15.69
N PHE A 162 -27.16 1.68 15.85
CA PHE A 162 -27.57 0.29 16.14
C PHE A 162 -28.15 0.13 17.56
N PHE A 163 -27.61 0.86 18.54
CA PHE A 163 -28.16 0.87 19.90
C PHE A 163 -29.44 1.69 20.01
N ASP A 164 -29.54 2.83 19.31
CA ASP A 164 -30.72 3.68 19.34
C ASP A 164 -31.91 3.07 18.58
N SER A 165 -31.63 2.35 17.47
CA SER A 165 -32.67 1.61 16.74
C SER A 165 -33.21 0.41 17.53
N ARG A 166 -32.38 -0.30 18.30
CA ARG A 166 -32.86 -1.34 19.23
C ARG A 166 -33.62 -0.78 20.42
N LYS A 167 -33.26 0.40 20.92
CA LYS A 167 -33.96 1.04 22.02
C LYS A 167 -35.35 1.57 21.61
N LYS A 168 -35.52 1.98 20.35
CA LYS A 168 -36.83 2.36 19.79
C LYS A 168 -37.75 1.18 19.50
N SER A 169 -37.23 -0.02 19.24
CA SER A 169 -38.05 -1.21 18.99
C SER A 169 -38.55 -1.91 20.27
N GLU A 170 -38.01 -1.58 21.44
CA GLU A 170 -38.46 -2.13 22.73
C GLU A 170 -39.52 -1.25 23.44
N ILE A 171 -39.89 -0.10 22.86
CA ILE A 171 -40.88 0.84 23.43
C ILE A 171 -42.13 0.96 22.52
N SER A 172 -42.38 -0.02 21.65
CA SER A 172 -43.60 -0.13 20.83
C SER A 172 -44.37 -1.39 21.19
#